data_AF-A0A269XVF3-F1
#
_entry.id   AF-A0A269XVF3-F1
#
_cell.length_a   1.000
_cell.length_b   1.000
_cell.length_c   1.000
_cell.angle_alpha   90.00
_cell.angle_beta   90.00
_cell.angle_gamma   90.00
#
_symmetry.space_group_name_H-M   'P 1'
#
loop_
_entity.id
_entity.type
_entity.pdbx_description
1 polymer ?
#
loop_
_entity_poly.entity_id
_entity_poly.type
_entity_poly.pdbx_seq_one_letter_code
_entity_poly.pdbx_strand_id
1 'polypeptide(L)'
;MKNPEPHTIRSARATSGLTQSEAAQMVFVSLVTWARWEAGTCPMPRGLFDLFMIKTNQSEIVCEQSVLRGLDDLISDAIALRKKITAARPAIPAE
;
A
#
# COMPACT_ATOMS: atom_id res chain seq x y z
N MET A 1 18.38 12.36 13.06
CA MET A 1 17.41 11.57 12.27
C MET A 1 17.26 12.26 10.91
N LYS A 2 17.28 11.50 9.80
CA LYS A 2 17.26 12.06 8.43
C LYS A 2 15.83 12.05 7.87
N ASN A 3 15.43 13.13 7.20
CA ASN A 3 14.16 13.23 6.47
C ASN A 3 14.22 12.38 5.18
N PRO A 4 13.10 11.81 4.72
CA PRO A 4 13.06 11.08 3.46
C PRO A 4 13.36 12.01 2.28
N GLU A 5 13.94 11.45 1.23
CA GLU A 5 14.20 12.17 -0.01
C GLU A 5 12.89 12.29 -0.83
N PRO A 6 12.71 13.35 -1.64
CA PRO A 6 11.47 13.57 -2.41
C PRO A 6 11.06 12.39 -3.30
N HIS A 7 12.04 11.71 -3.90
CA HIS A 7 11.80 10.52 -4.72
C HIS A 7 11.26 9.34 -3.89
N THR A 8 11.74 9.17 -2.65
CA THR A 8 11.27 8.13 -1.73
C THR A 8 9.80 8.34 -1.37
N ILE A 9 9.41 9.59 -1.11
CA ILE A 9 8.03 9.98 -0.80
C ILE A 9 7.11 9.65 -1.99
N ARG A 10 7.53 10.04 -3.20
CA ARG A 10 6.77 9.79 -4.43
C ARG A 10 6.61 8.29 -4.71
N SER A 11 7.67 7.51 -4.54
CA SER A 11 7.62 6.05 -4.71
C SER A 11 6.69 5.40 -3.70
N ALA A 12 6.78 5.75 -2.41
CA ALA A 12 5.91 5.21 -1.37
C ALA A 12 4.42 5.47 -1.69
N ARG A 13 4.09 6.69 -2.13
CA ARG A 13 2.73 7.01 -2.58
C ARG A 13 2.32 6.17 -3.79
N ALA A 14 3.15 6.10 -4.83
CA ALA A 14 2.85 5.37 -6.05
C ALA A 14 2.60 3.87 -5.77
N THR A 15 3.42 3.26 -4.91
CA THR A 15 3.25 1.87 -4.47
C THR A 15 1.95 1.66 -3.69
N SER A 16 1.44 2.68 -3.01
CA SER A 16 0.14 2.63 -2.33
C SER A 16 -1.07 2.81 -3.26
N GLY A 17 -0.84 3.14 -4.54
CA GLY A 17 -1.91 3.44 -5.50
C GLY A 17 -2.66 4.75 -5.23
N LEU A 18 -2.13 5.62 -4.36
CA LEU A 18 -2.81 6.84 -3.92
C LEU A 18 -2.48 8.05 -4.82
N THR A 19 -3.46 8.92 -4.99
CA THR A 19 -3.26 10.29 -5.46
C THR A 19 -2.56 11.15 -4.39
N GLN A 20 -2.00 12.30 -4.79
CA GLN A 20 -1.38 13.22 -3.81
C GLN A 20 -2.38 13.74 -2.77
N SER A 21 -3.66 13.89 -3.14
CA SER A 21 -4.70 14.35 -2.22
C SER A 21 -5.02 13.30 -1.16
N GLU A 22 -5.19 12.04 -1.56
CA GLU A 22 -5.43 10.93 -0.63
C GLU A 22 -4.23 10.72 0.30
N ALA A 23 -3.02 10.81 -0.23
CA ALA A 23 -1.81 10.69 0.58
C ALA A 23 -1.66 11.84 1.61
N ALA A 24 -2.02 13.06 1.22
CA ALA A 24 -2.07 14.19 2.15
C ALA A 24 -3.09 13.97 3.27
N GLN A 25 -4.28 13.46 2.93
CA GLN A 25 -5.32 13.12 3.90
C GLN A 25 -4.87 12.02 4.86
N MET A 26 -4.11 11.02 4.40
CA MET A 26 -3.58 9.94 5.23
C MET A 26 -2.72 10.45 6.39
N VAL A 27 -1.99 11.57 6.22
CA VAL A 27 -1.17 12.17 7.28
C VAL A 27 -1.69 13.51 7.77
N PHE A 28 -2.97 13.81 7.52
CA PHE A 28 -3.67 15.00 8.00
C PHE A 28 -3.01 16.34 7.61
N VAL A 29 -2.52 16.44 6.38
CA VAL A 29 -1.96 17.68 5.82
C VAL A 29 -2.71 18.12 4.55
N SER A 30 -2.44 19.33 4.08
CA SER A 30 -3.00 19.83 2.83
C SER A 30 -2.29 19.22 1.61
N LEU A 31 -3.03 19.12 0.48
CA LEU A 31 -2.49 18.71 -0.83
C LEU A 31 -1.23 19.50 -1.20
N VAL A 32 -1.24 20.82 -1.00
CA VAL A 32 -0.11 21.70 -1.33
C VAL A 32 1.14 21.32 -0.52
N THR A 33 0.97 20.95 0.75
CA THR A 33 2.09 20.53 1.60
C THR A 33 2.70 19.23 1.09
N TRP A 34 1.85 18.24 0.77
CA TRP A 34 2.29 16.97 0.19
C TRP A 34 3.01 17.17 -1.14
N ALA A 35 2.46 17.98 -2.04
CA ALA A 35 3.07 18.27 -3.33
C ALA A 35 4.46 18.93 -3.20
N ARG A 36 4.64 19.84 -2.23
CA ARG A 36 5.95 20.46 -1.94
C ARG A 36 6.98 19.45 -1.44
N TRP A 37 6.56 18.45 -0.66
CA TRP A 37 7.44 17.35 -0.25
C TRP A 37 7.89 16.51 -1.45
N GLU A 38 6.98 16.14 -2.35
CA GLU A 38 7.32 15.38 -3.55
C GLU A 38 8.15 16.17 -4.56
N ALA A 39 8.02 17.50 -4.57
CA ALA A 39 8.83 18.40 -5.38
C ALA A 39 10.20 18.70 -4.76
N GLY A 40 10.40 18.39 -3.47
CA GLY A 40 11.61 18.75 -2.73
C GLY A 40 11.73 20.23 -2.39
N THR A 41 10.65 21.00 -2.53
CA THR A 41 10.62 22.42 -2.17
C THR A 41 10.66 22.63 -0.66
N CYS A 42 10.13 21.67 0.12
CA CYS A 42 10.34 21.61 1.56
C CYS A 42 10.57 20.16 2.01
N PRO A 43 11.34 19.95 3.10
CA PRO A 43 11.58 18.62 3.62
C PRO A 43 10.32 18.06 4.29
N MET A 44 10.05 16.77 4.08
CA MET A 44 9.02 16.06 4.83
C MET A 44 9.56 15.67 6.21
N PRO A 45 8.85 15.98 7.31
CA PRO A 45 9.24 15.49 8.62
C PRO A 45 9.22 13.96 8.68
N ARG A 46 10.31 13.35 9.19
CA ARG A 46 10.43 11.89 9.29
C ARG A 46 9.24 11.21 9.98
N GLY A 47 8.71 11.77 11.06
CA GLY A 47 7.57 11.19 11.77
C GLY A 47 6.27 11.13 10.96
N LEU A 48 6.04 12.10 10.05
CA LEU A 48 4.89 12.06 9.13
C LEU A 48 5.10 11.01 8.05
N PHE A 49 6.34 10.81 7.61
CA PHE A 49 6.65 9.74 6.67
C PHE A 49 6.46 8.37 7.29
N ASP A 50 6.92 8.17 8.53
CA ASP A 50 6.70 6.91 9.25
C ASP A 50 5.20 6.65 9.46
N LEU A 51 4.41 7.68 9.84
CA LEU A 51 2.95 7.56 9.93
C LEU A 51 2.30 7.16 8.60
N PHE A 52 2.75 7.76 7.49
CA PHE A 52 2.30 7.39 6.16
C PHE A 52 2.55 5.90 5.89
N MET A 53 3.79 5.45 6.08
CA MET A 53 4.20 4.06 5.86
C MET A 53 3.41 3.07 6.72
N ILE A 54 3.10 3.42 7.96
CA ILE A 54 2.26 2.59 8.85
C ILE A 54 0.85 2.50 8.29
N LYS A 55 0.23 3.63 7.94
CA LYS A 55 -1.15 3.66 7.45
C LYS A 55 -1.33 3.03 6.08
N THR A 56 -0.31 3.06 5.22
CA THR A 56 -0.30 2.39 3.91
C THR A 56 0.21 0.95 3.98
N ASN A 57 0.51 0.45 5.18
CA ASN A 57 0.97 -0.92 5.40
C ASN A 57 2.35 -1.20 4.75
N GLN A 58 3.12 -0.16 4.42
CA GLN A 58 4.42 -0.23 3.77
C GLN A 58 5.59 -0.26 4.75
N SER A 59 5.34 -0.02 6.03
CA SER A 59 6.34 -0.20 7.07
C SER A 59 6.58 -1.69 7.31
N GLU A 60 7.83 -2.13 7.25
CA GLU A 60 8.28 -3.36 7.89
C GLU A 60 8.24 -3.17 9.41
N ILE A 61 7.06 -2.95 9.98
CA ILE A 61 6.89 -3.30 11.39
C ILE A 61 6.94 -4.82 11.42
N VAL A 62 8.11 -5.34 11.79
CA VAL A 62 8.28 -6.72 12.23
C VAL A 62 7.48 -6.86 13.52
N CYS A 63 6.22 -7.22 13.36
CA CYS A 63 5.31 -7.61 14.42
C CYS A 63 4.40 -8.65 13.76
N GLU A 64 4.12 -9.78 14.42
CA GLU A 64 3.54 -11.04 13.91
C GLU A 64 2.63 -10.99 12.65
N GLN A 65 1.87 -9.91 12.48
CA GLN A 65 1.11 -9.54 11.28
C GLN A 65 1.89 -9.55 9.95
N SER A 66 3.21 -9.31 9.93
CA SER A 66 4.01 -9.41 8.68
C SER A 66 4.13 -10.85 8.17
N VAL A 67 4.11 -11.85 9.06
CA VAL A 67 4.06 -13.28 8.69
C VAL A 67 2.67 -13.65 8.16
N LEU A 68 1.63 -13.06 8.76
CA LEU A 68 0.23 -13.31 8.36
C LEU A 68 -0.12 -12.73 7.00
N ARG A 69 0.48 -11.62 6.56
CA ARG A 69 0.24 -11.10 5.20
C ARG A 69 0.71 -12.02 4.08
N GLY A 70 1.85 -12.71 4.27
CA GLY A 70 2.28 -13.74 3.34
C GLY A 70 1.27 -14.90 3.26
N LEU A 71 0.59 -15.20 4.38
CA LEU A 71 -0.53 -16.13 4.39
C LEU A 71 -1.77 -15.54 3.69
N ASP A 72 -2.11 -14.27 3.91
CA ASP A 72 -3.29 -13.64 3.31
C ASP A 72 -3.18 -13.60 1.77
N ASP A 73 -2.00 -13.25 1.23
CA ASP A 73 -1.74 -13.27 -0.21
C ASP A 73 -1.85 -14.69 -0.78
N LEU A 74 -1.25 -15.69 -0.11
CA LEU A 74 -1.34 -17.10 -0.50
C LEU A 74 -2.77 -17.64 -0.46
N ILE A 75 -3.55 -17.26 0.57
CA ILE A 75 -4.96 -17.64 0.72
C ILE A 75 -5.79 -17.01 -0.40
N SER A 76 -5.54 -15.74 -0.73
CA SER A 76 -6.23 -15.01 -1.79
C SER A 76 -5.99 -15.67 -3.16
N ASP A 77 -4.73 -16.02 -3.46
CA ASP A 77 -4.35 -16.75 -4.67
C ASP A 77 -5.00 -18.14 -4.74
N ALA A 78 -5.03 -18.88 -3.63
CA ALA A 78 -5.65 -20.19 -3.55
C ALA A 78 -7.17 -20.13 -3.79
N ILE A 79 -7.85 -19.11 -3.24
CA ILE A 79 -9.28 -18.87 -3.48
C ILE A 79 -9.52 -18.54 -4.96
N ALA A 80 -8.68 -17.67 -5.56
CA ALA A 80 -8.77 -17.33 -6.97
C ALA A 80 -8.59 -18.54 -7.88
N LEU A 81 -7.62 -19.41 -7.57
CA LEU A 81 -7.38 -20.66 -8.30
C LEU A 81 -8.57 -21.63 -8.18
N ARG A 82 -9.11 -21.83 -6.98
CA ARG A 82 -10.30 -22.67 -6.77
C ARG A 82 -11.49 -22.16 -7.58
N LYS A 83 -11.71 -20.85 -7.59
CA LYS A 83 -12.79 -20.23 -8.37
C LYS A 83 -12.59 -20.49 -9.87
N LYS A 84 -11.36 -20.39 -10.37
CA LYS A 84 -11.00 -20.68 -11.77
C LYS A 84 -11.25 -22.14 -12.14
N ILE A 85 -10.85 -23.09 -11.29
CA ILE A 85 -11.07 -24.53 -11.49
C ILE A 85 -12.57 -24.85 -11.49
N THR A 86 -13.32 -24.27 -10.54
CA THR A 86 -14.77 -24.50 -10.42
C THR A 86 -15.52 -23.97 -11.64
N ALA A 87 -15.15 -22.78 -12.14
CA ALA A 87 -15.73 -22.18 -13.33
C ALA A 87 -15.38 -22.97 -14.61
N ALA A 88 -14.21 -23.61 -14.66
CA ALA A 88 -13.77 -24.43 -15.78
C ALA A 88 -14.36 -25.86 -15.77
N ARG A 89 -15.09 -26.26 -14.72
CA ARG A 89 -15.73 -27.58 -14.64
C ARG A 89 -16.97 -27.59 -15.55
N PRO A 90 -16.99 -28.39 -16.64
CA PRO A 90 -18.15 -28.46 -17.52
C PRO A 90 -19.35 -29.04 -16.75
N ALA A 91 -20.54 -28.49 -17.02
CA ALA A 91 -21.78 -29.05 -16.48
C ALA A 91 -21.95 -30.46 -17.05
N ILE A 92 -22.01 -31.47 -16.17
CA ILE A 92 -22.42 -32.82 -16.56
C ILE A 92 -23.88 -32.70 -16.98
N PRO A 93 -24.25 -33.01 -18.25
CA PRO A 93 -25.64 -32.96 -18.68
C PRO A 93 -26.44 -33.94 -17.81
N ALA A 94 -27.54 -33.46 -17.23
CA ALA A 94 -28.51 -34.34 -16.60
C ALA A 94 -29.27 -35.06 -17.72
N GLU A 95 -29.08 -36.38 -17.84
CA GLU A 95 -29.95 -37.28 -18.60
C GLU A 95 -31.26 -37.56 -17.85
#